data_AF-F9X8H8-F1
#
_entry.id   AF-F9X8H8-F1
#
_cell.length_a   1.000
_cell.length_b   1.000
_cell.length_c   1.000
_cell.angle_alpha   90.00
_cell.angle_beta   90.00
_cell.angle_gamma   90.00
#
_symmetry.space_group_name_H-M   'P 1'
#
loop_
_entity.id
_entity.type
_entity.pdbx_description
1 polymer ?
#
loop_
_entity_poly.entity_id
_entity_poly.type
_entity_poly.pdbx_seq_one_letter_code
_entity_poly.pdbx_strand_id
1 'polypeptide(L)'
;MHTLHCLDHIRKSLYPEHYSQDSPVHGTLHRDHCLDHIRQSVMCTADLTPIPSRFYPGIGDNYIDSDQPHTCRDWTKVRNWVSERYNGSLAVSPAPGTVVESDEWSGR
;
A
#
# COMPACT_ATOMS: atom_id res chain seq x y z
N MET A 1 1.53 18.56 -7.43
CA MET A 1 0.80 18.28 -8.68
C MET A 1 1.25 16.98 -9.38
N HIS A 2 2.52 16.57 -9.28
CA HIS A 2 3.02 15.38 -10.02
C HIS A 2 2.50 14.04 -9.46
N THR A 3 2.56 13.78 -8.15
CA THR A 3 2.10 12.52 -7.55
C THR A 3 0.61 12.23 -7.82
N LEU A 4 -0.26 13.26 -7.75
CA LEU A 4 -1.68 13.13 -8.07
C LEU A 4 -1.93 12.87 -9.56
N HIS A 5 -1.14 13.49 -10.44
CA HIS A 5 -1.18 13.21 -11.87
C HIS A 5 -0.75 11.77 -12.18
N CYS A 6 0.35 11.31 -11.57
CA CYS A 6 0.81 9.92 -11.68
C CYS A 6 -0.25 8.94 -11.19
N LEU A 7 -0.91 9.24 -10.06
CA LEU A 7 -1.97 8.40 -9.52
C LEU A 7 -3.18 8.30 -10.47
N ASP A 8 -3.64 9.43 -11.03
CA ASP A 8 -4.75 9.42 -12.00
C ASP A 8 -4.38 8.66 -13.28
N HIS A 9 -3.14 8.78 -13.73
CA HIS A 9 -2.64 8.04 -14.89
C HIS A 9 -2.67 6.52 -14.66
N ILE A 10 -2.19 6.06 -13.50
CA ILE A 10 -2.25 4.64 -13.12
C ILE A 10 -3.70 4.18 -13.00
N ARG A 11 -4.54 4.95 -12.30
CA ARG A 11 -5.98 4.66 -12.17
C ARG A 11 -6.65 4.45 -13.53
N LYS A 12 -6.43 5.35 -14.50
CA LYS A 12 -7.01 5.23 -15.85
C LYS A 12 -6.46 4.03 -16.61
N SER A 13 -5.19 3.68 -16.42
CA SER A 13 -4.59 2.50 -17.07
C SER A 13 -5.18 1.16 -16.63
N LEU A 14 -5.85 1.12 -15.47
CA LEU A 14 -6.53 -0.08 -14.97
C LEU A 14 -7.90 -0.33 -15.62
N TYR A 15 -8.46 0.65 -16.33
CA TYR A 15 -9.79 0.57 -16.96
C TYR A 15 -9.75 0.98 -18.45
N PRO A 16 -9.01 0.24 -19.30
CA PRO A 16 -8.81 0.57 -20.71
C PRO A 16 -10.12 0.58 -21.53
N GLU A 17 -11.14 -0.14 -21.09
CA GLU A 17 -12.48 -0.15 -21.68
C GLU A 17 -13.24 1.18 -21.50
N HIS A 18 -12.89 1.95 -20.47
CA HIS A 18 -13.51 3.23 -20.17
C HIS A 18 -12.61 4.43 -20.51
N TYR A 19 -11.29 4.24 -20.44
CA TYR A 19 -10.30 5.27 -20.77
C TYR A 19 -9.42 4.80 -21.93
N SER A 20 -9.67 5.35 -23.12
CA SER A 20 -8.85 5.08 -24.31
C SER A 20 -7.40 5.50 -24.08
N GLN A 21 -6.48 4.60 -24.44
CA GLN A 21 -5.03 4.82 -24.33
C GLN A 21 -4.53 5.54 -25.59
N ASP A 22 -5.03 6.75 -25.86
CA ASP A 22 -4.85 7.41 -27.16
C ASP A 22 -3.47 8.08 -27.35
N SER A 23 -2.59 8.00 -26.36
CA SER A 23 -1.29 8.69 -26.40
C SER A 23 -0.11 7.73 -26.24
N PRO A 24 0.87 7.74 -27.15
CA PRO A 24 2.11 6.98 -26.99
C PRO A 24 2.94 7.45 -25.78
N VAL A 25 2.70 8.68 -25.28
CA VAL A 25 3.30 9.20 -24.05
C VAL A 25 2.72 8.51 -22.80
N HIS A 26 1.54 7.91 -22.89
CA HIS A 26 0.86 7.22 -21.78
C HIS A 26 1.11 5.70 -21.77
N GLY A 27 2.11 5.24 -22.53
CA GLY A 27 2.54 3.84 -22.60
C GLY A 27 3.24 3.32 -21.33
N THR A 28 3.74 2.07 -21.40
CA THR A 28 4.33 1.35 -20.25
C THR A 28 5.45 2.12 -19.57
N LEU A 29 6.37 2.72 -20.33
CA LEU A 29 7.49 3.50 -19.77
C LEU A 29 7.02 4.65 -18.85
N HIS A 30 5.94 5.34 -19.23
CA HIS A 30 5.41 6.43 -18.44
C HIS A 30 4.69 5.92 -17.18
N ARG A 31 4.01 4.77 -17.27
CA ARG A 31 3.42 4.09 -16.12
C ARG A 31 4.50 3.65 -15.13
N ASP A 32 5.61 3.10 -15.61
CA ASP A 32 6.74 2.68 -14.77
C ASP A 32 7.35 3.88 -14.03
N HIS A 33 7.55 5.00 -14.72
CA HIS A 33 7.99 6.25 -14.11
C HIS A 33 7.01 6.77 -13.05
N CYS A 34 5.70 6.71 -13.32
CA CYS A 34 4.66 7.10 -12.36
C CYS A 34 4.66 6.20 -11.12
N LEU A 35 4.78 4.89 -11.30
CA LEU A 35 4.86 3.92 -10.20
C LEU A 35 6.11 4.17 -9.35
N ASP A 36 7.26 4.43 -9.97
CA ASP A 36 8.47 4.73 -9.22
C ASP A 36 8.35 6.05 -8.44
N HIS A 37 7.75 7.08 -9.02
CA HIS A 37 7.50 8.34 -8.31
C HIS A 37 6.56 8.16 -7.11
N ILE A 38 5.48 7.39 -7.26
CA ILE A 38 4.57 7.05 -6.15
C ILE A 38 5.30 6.23 -5.08
N ARG A 39 6.08 5.21 -5.48
CA ARG A 39 6.91 4.41 -4.57
C ARG A 39 7.87 5.29 -3.76
N GLN A 40 8.57 6.22 -4.41
CA GLN A 40 9.46 7.17 -3.74
C GLN A 40 8.70 8.04 -2.72
N SER A 41 7.50 8.51 -3.06
CA SER A 41 6.64 9.29 -2.16
C SER A 41 6.18 8.50 -0.94
N VAL A 42 5.75 7.24 -1.13
CA VAL A 42 5.38 6.32 -0.04
C VAL A 42 6.57 6.03 0.86
N MET A 43 7.74 5.76 0.29
CA MET A 43 8.95 5.49 1.07
C MET A 43 9.46 6.75 1.80
N CYS A 44 9.29 7.94 1.22
CA CYS A 44 9.70 9.19 1.86
C CYS A 44 8.92 9.48 3.14
N THR A 45 7.62 9.14 3.15
CA THR A 45 6.78 9.31 4.35
C THR A 45 6.92 8.13 5.31
N ALA A 46 7.10 6.90 4.79
CA ALA A 46 7.21 5.66 5.55
C ALA A 46 6.15 5.55 6.64
N ASP A 47 4.90 5.81 6.25
CA ASP A 47 3.81 5.97 7.19
C ASP A 47 3.43 4.64 7.86
N LEU A 48 3.38 4.66 9.20
CA LEU A 48 2.99 3.54 10.06
C LEU A 48 1.76 3.88 10.91
N THR A 49 1.05 4.94 10.54
CA THR A 49 -0.13 5.40 11.27
C THR A 49 -1.20 4.31 11.26
N PRO A 50 -1.62 3.80 12.42
CA PRO A 50 -2.72 2.84 12.47
C PRO A 50 -3.97 3.51 11.92
N ILE A 51 -4.66 2.83 11.01
CA ILE A 51 -5.93 3.29 10.46
C ILE A 51 -7.04 2.46 11.10
N PRO A 52 -7.70 2.95 12.16
CA PRO A 52 -8.70 2.18 12.87
C PRO A 52 -10.01 2.14 12.09
N SER A 53 -10.82 1.14 12.45
CA SER A 53 -12.24 1.14 12.15
C SER A 53 -12.99 1.87 13.26
N ARG A 54 -13.91 2.76 12.91
CA ARG A 54 -14.73 3.55 13.85
C ARG A 54 -16.20 3.46 13.47
N PHE A 55 -17.08 3.39 14.46
CA PHE A 55 -18.53 3.44 14.23
C PHE A 55 -18.96 4.86 13.84
N TYR A 56 -19.68 4.98 12.72
CA TYR A 56 -20.21 6.24 12.23
C TYR A 56 -21.75 6.22 12.25
N PRO A 57 -22.39 7.04 13.11
CA PRO A 57 -23.86 7.05 13.22
C PRO A 57 -24.59 7.36 11.91
N GLY A 58 -23.99 8.18 11.03
CA GLY A 58 -24.59 8.54 9.74
C GLY A 58 -24.71 7.40 8.73
N ILE A 59 -23.94 6.32 8.90
CA ILE A 59 -24.02 5.10 8.08
C ILE A 59 -24.52 3.88 8.86
N GLY A 60 -24.66 3.99 10.19
CA GLY A 60 -25.12 2.89 11.04
C GLY A 60 -24.16 1.70 11.13
N ASP A 61 -22.90 1.89 10.74
CA ASP A 61 -21.87 0.84 10.68
C ASP A 61 -20.48 1.40 11.00
N ASN A 62 -19.52 0.49 11.15
CA ASN A 62 -18.11 0.79 11.22
C ASN A 62 -17.54 1.15 9.85
N TYR A 63 -16.66 2.15 9.80
CA TYR A 63 -15.93 2.53 8.59
C TYR A 63 -14.48 2.90 8.92
N ILE A 64 -13.63 2.90 7.89
CA ILE A 64 -12.22 3.22 8.00
C ILE A 64 -12.05 4.70 8.32
N ASP A 65 -11.45 5.00 9.48
CA ASP A 65 -11.12 6.37 9.90
C ASP A 65 -9.71 6.72 9.43
N SER A 66 -9.60 7.14 8.17
CA SER A 66 -8.32 7.47 7.53
C SER A 66 -7.76 8.84 7.91
N ASP A 67 -8.52 9.70 8.60
CA ASP A 67 -8.08 11.04 9.02
C ASP A 67 -7.32 10.95 10.35
N GLN A 68 -6.12 10.37 10.28
CA GLN A 68 -5.27 10.15 11.45
C GLN A 68 -4.03 11.06 11.42
N PRO A 69 -3.47 11.43 12.58
CA PRO A 69 -2.21 12.17 12.62
C PRO A 69 -1.05 11.34 12.05
N HIS A 70 -0.55 11.75 10.89
CA HIS A 70 0.57 11.09 10.23
C HIS A 70 1.92 11.62 10.74
N THR A 71 2.96 10.78 10.71
CA THR A 71 4.33 11.20 11.06
C THR A 71 5.34 10.60 10.09
N CYS A 72 6.18 11.46 9.51
CA CYS A 72 7.25 11.03 8.60
C CYS A 72 8.31 10.22 9.37
N ARG A 73 8.76 9.12 8.77
CA ARG A 73 9.73 8.20 9.37
C ARG A 73 10.84 7.85 8.39
N ASP A 74 11.93 7.33 8.93
CA ASP A 74 13.02 6.77 8.13
C ASP A 74 12.61 5.39 7.59
N TRP A 75 12.41 5.31 6.28
CA TRP A 75 12.09 4.08 5.55
C TRP A 75 13.02 2.91 5.92
N THR A 76 14.32 3.16 6.02
CA THR A 76 15.31 2.09 6.24
C THR A 76 15.08 1.44 7.59
N LYS A 77 14.80 2.24 8.62
CA LYS A 77 14.49 1.73 9.97
C LYS A 77 13.19 0.94 9.98
N VAL A 78 12.16 1.42 9.28
CA VAL A 78 10.88 0.71 9.15
C VAL A 78 11.09 -0.64 8.46
N ARG A 79 11.76 -0.66 7.30
CA ARG A 79 12.05 -1.88 6.55
C ARG A 79 12.85 -2.89 7.37
N ASN A 80 13.92 -2.45 8.04
CA ASN A 80 14.74 -3.33 8.86
C ASN A 80 13.93 -3.95 10.01
N TRP A 81 13.09 -3.15 10.67
CA TRP A 81 12.23 -3.62 11.75
C TRP A 81 11.20 -4.66 11.27
N VAL A 82 10.55 -4.44 10.11
CA VAL A 82 9.62 -5.42 9.53
C VAL A 82 10.34 -6.73 9.19
N SER A 83 11.52 -6.66 8.56
CA SER A 83 12.31 -7.85 8.23
C SER A 83 12.71 -8.64 9.47
N GLU A 84 13.20 -7.98 10.52
CA GLU A 84 13.58 -8.64 11.78
C GLU A 84 12.39 -9.33 12.46
N ARG A 85 11.18 -8.77 12.34
CA ARG A 85 9.93 -9.35 12.87
C ARG A 85 9.43 -10.53 12.06
N TYR A 86 9.79 -10.63 10.78
CA TYR A 86 9.34 -11.70 9.89
C TYR A 86 10.20 -12.96 10.03
N ASN A 87 11.52 -12.83 9.92
CA ASN A 87 12.44 -13.97 9.92
C ASN A 87 13.77 -13.71 10.64
N GLY A 88 13.88 -12.60 11.38
CA GLY A 88 15.06 -12.26 12.15
C GLY A 88 14.95 -12.61 13.63
N SER A 89 15.78 -11.93 14.43
CA SER A 89 15.87 -12.15 15.87
C SER A 89 14.64 -11.69 16.65
N LEU A 90 13.81 -10.83 16.04
CA LEU A 90 12.59 -10.30 16.64
C LEU A 90 11.32 -11.06 16.21
N ALA A 91 11.47 -12.19 15.51
CA ALA A 91 10.35 -13.01 15.09
C ALA A 91 9.55 -13.51 16.30
N VAL A 92 8.23 -13.35 16.23
CA VAL A 92 7.29 -13.82 17.26
C VAL A 92 6.63 -15.10 16.78
N SER A 93 6.58 -16.11 17.65
CA SER A 93 5.86 -17.35 17.33
C SER A 93 4.38 -17.03 17.07
N PRO A 94 3.76 -17.68 16.06
CA PRO A 94 2.32 -17.57 15.85
C PRO A 94 1.56 -17.89 17.13
N ALA A 95 0.43 -17.22 17.35
CA ALA A 95 -0.38 -17.50 18.51
C ALA A 95 -0.95 -18.94 18.43
N PRO A 96 -1.14 -19.63 19.55
CA PRO A 96 -1.72 -20.96 19.54
C PRO A 96 -3.05 -20.99 18.76
N GLY A 97 -3.16 -21.87 17.77
CA GLY A 97 -4.36 -21.99 16.93
C GLY A 97 -4.49 -21.00 15.76
N THR A 98 -3.50 -20.13 15.50
CA THR A 98 -3.52 -19.22 14.34
C THR A 98 -2.77 -19.76 13.12
N VAL A 99 -2.02 -20.85 13.27
CA VAL A 99 -1.40 -21.55 12.15
C VAL A 99 -2.44 -22.51 11.60
N VAL A 100 -3.13 -22.10 10.54
CA VAL A 100 -3.78 -23.05 9.66
C VAL A 100 -2.64 -23.60 8.78
N GLU A 101 -2.44 -24.92 8.73
CA GLU A 101 -1.65 -25.52 7.65
C GLU A 101 -2.43 -25.30 6.34
N SER A 102 -2.40 -24.08 5.82
CA SER A 102 -2.96 -23.73 4.53
C SER A 102 -1.81 -23.37 3.63
N ASP A 103 -1.50 -24.32 2.74
CA ASP A 103 -0.55 -24.24 1.62
C ASP A 103 -0.98 -23.23 0.54
N GLU A 104 -1.58 -22.09 0.93
CA GLU A 104 -2.05 -21.05 0.00
C GLU A 104 -0.91 -20.39 -0.81
N TRP A 105 0.34 -20.62 -0.43
CA TRP A 105 1.54 -20.11 -1.13
C TRP A 105 2.44 -21.21 -1.73
N SER A 106 2.05 -22.49 -1.70
CA SER A 106 2.79 -23.58 -2.36
C SER A 106 2.27 -23.84 -3.79
N GLY A 107 2.09 -22.76 -4.55
CA GLY A 107 1.55 -22.79 -5.91
C GLY A 107 2.38 -23.67 -6.87
N ARG A 108 1.81 -24.84 -7.18
CA ARG A 108 1.82 -25.42 -8.52
C ARG A 108 1.19 -24.45 -9.52
#